data_AF-A0A942AGS8-F1
#
_entry.id   AF-A0A942AGS8-F1
#
_cell.length_a   1.000
_cell.length_b   1.000
_cell.length_c   1.000
_cell.angle_alpha   90.00
_cell.angle_beta   90.00
_cell.angle_gamma   90.00
#
_symmetry.space_group_name_H-M   'P 1'
#
loop_
_entity.id
_entity.type
_entity.pdbx_description
1 polymer ?
#
loop_
_entity_poly.entity_id
_entity_poly.type
_entity_poly.pdbx_seq_one_letter_code
_entity_poly.pdbx_strand_id
1 'polypeptide(L)'
;MKPILLLIMLTTITGCLMTSCKSKTTQSATAQSQMSQSQILEVDDILARADSLTGKTFTTEAICTHICAHGGGKIFLMGSDDTKTIRVEAGTKIGSFKPETVNNLVRITGKLVEQRIDEAYLTEWEAQVKAQTAEKHGTTEQGCASEQKARGEAPANSIEERIANFRQRIADRQAKEGKNYLSFYYIEGDTYEIVE
;
A
#
# COMPACT_ATOMS: atom_id res chain seq x y z
N MET A 1 29.84 40.03 -41.31
CA MET A 1 30.51 41.28 -41.73
C MET A 1 31.03 41.97 -40.47
N LYS A 2 32.37 42.16 -40.42
CA LYS A 2 33.30 42.89 -39.51
C LYS A 2 32.73 43.94 -38.53
N PRO A 3 33.51 44.44 -37.52
CA PRO A 3 34.79 43.96 -36.93
C PRO A 3 34.89 44.09 -35.37
N ILE A 4 35.73 43.31 -34.66
CA ILE A 4 37.07 43.62 -34.09
C ILE A 4 37.14 44.85 -33.15
N LEU A 5 37.54 44.65 -31.88
CA LEU A 5 38.66 45.31 -31.13
C LEU A 5 38.59 44.89 -29.63
N LEU A 6 39.51 44.11 -29.03
CA LEU A 6 40.90 44.36 -28.57
C LEU A 6 41.02 45.09 -27.21
N LEU A 7 41.57 44.38 -26.20
CA LEU A 7 42.59 44.77 -25.17
C LEU A 7 42.40 43.86 -23.93
N ILE A 8 43.25 42.86 -23.66
CA ILE A 8 44.57 42.92 -22.99
C ILE A 8 44.51 43.60 -21.61
N MET A 9 44.73 42.83 -20.54
CA MET A 9 45.78 43.09 -19.54
C MET A 9 45.86 41.96 -18.51
N LEU A 10 46.99 41.25 -18.55
CA LEU A 10 47.49 40.34 -17.54
C LEU A 10 48.36 41.19 -16.58
N THR A 11 48.01 41.26 -15.29
CA THR A 11 48.92 41.79 -14.27
C THR A 11 48.80 40.99 -12.98
N THR A 12 49.80 40.14 -12.76
CA THR A 12 50.15 39.51 -11.48
C THR A 12 51.02 40.46 -10.66
N ILE A 13 50.61 40.85 -9.43
CA ILE A 13 51.51 41.35 -8.38
C ILE A 13 51.06 40.86 -6.99
N THR A 14 51.87 39.95 -6.46
CA THR A 14 52.39 39.79 -5.09
C THR A 14 51.77 40.56 -3.91
N GLY A 15 51.27 39.79 -2.93
CA GLY A 15 51.70 39.78 -1.52
C GLY A 15 51.15 40.85 -0.54
N CYS A 16 50.39 40.39 0.46
CA CYS A 16 50.47 40.88 1.84
C CYS A 16 49.73 39.93 2.80
N LEU A 17 50.47 39.38 3.77
CA LEU A 17 49.92 38.76 4.97
C LEU A 17 49.37 39.86 5.90
N MET A 18 48.30 39.54 6.64
CA MET A 18 48.09 39.77 8.07
C MET A 18 46.62 40.09 8.44
N THR A 19 46.22 39.52 9.57
CA THR A 19 45.16 39.95 10.52
C THR A 19 43.71 39.42 10.38
N SER A 20 43.38 38.62 11.40
CA SER A 20 42.22 38.77 12.30
C SER A 20 40.83 38.28 11.86
N CYS A 21 40.36 37.26 12.58
CA CYS A 21 39.01 36.70 12.55
C CYS A 21 37.90 37.75 12.75
N LYS A 22 36.92 37.78 11.84
CA LYS A 22 35.55 38.21 12.14
C LYS A 22 34.55 37.59 11.16
N SER A 23 33.94 36.49 11.59
CA SER A 23 32.62 35.94 11.20
C SER A 23 32.08 36.25 9.79
N LYS A 24 32.25 35.28 8.87
CA LYS A 24 31.32 35.01 7.76
C LYS A 24 31.19 33.49 7.59
N THR A 25 30.09 32.93 8.06
CA THR A 25 29.64 31.61 7.60
C THR A 25 28.80 31.85 6.36
N THR A 26 29.34 31.51 5.19
CA THR A 26 28.59 31.36 3.95
C THR A 26 28.73 29.90 3.54
N GLN A 27 27.57 29.28 3.29
CA GLN A 27 27.36 27.95 2.68
C GLN A 27 27.84 26.73 3.47
N SER A 28 26.85 26.07 4.10
CA SER A 28 26.69 24.62 3.95
C SER A 28 25.24 24.34 3.58
N ALA A 29 25.02 24.06 2.30
CA ALA A 29 23.83 23.34 1.85
C ALA A 29 23.96 21.90 2.37
N THR A 30 23.32 21.61 3.49
CA THR A 30 23.16 20.24 3.99
C THR A 30 21.91 20.17 4.84
N ALA A 31 20.83 19.63 4.26
CA ALA A 31 19.81 18.85 4.97
C ALA A 31 18.83 18.27 3.93
N GLN A 32 19.35 17.45 3.01
CA GLN A 32 18.53 16.40 2.40
C GLN A 32 18.71 15.16 3.27
N SER A 33 17.81 15.00 4.24
CA SER A 33 17.42 13.73 4.88
C SER A 33 16.63 14.03 6.15
N GLN A 34 15.41 14.56 6.03
CA GLN A 34 14.41 14.30 7.06
C GLN A 34 13.84 12.92 6.77
N MET A 35 14.43 11.90 7.40
CA MET A 35 13.74 10.63 7.60
C MET A 35 12.39 10.95 8.22
N SER A 36 11.35 10.59 7.48
CA SER A 36 9.95 10.73 7.86
C SER A 36 9.75 10.29 9.31
N GLN A 37 9.18 11.16 10.15
CA GLN A 37 8.49 10.67 11.33
C GLN A 37 7.50 9.61 10.84
N SER A 38 7.67 8.38 11.32
CA SER A 38 6.76 7.28 11.03
C SER A 38 5.40 7.65 11.62
N GLN A 39 4.53 8.25 10.81
CA GLN A 39 3.16 8.52 11.23
C GLN A 39 2.46 7.17 11.32
N ILE A 40 2.03 6.80 12.53
CA ILE A 40 1.12 5.68 12.74
C ILE A 40 -0.24 6.14 12.22
N LEU A 41 -0.77 5.45 11.21
CA LEU A 41 -2.09 5.68 10.65
C LEU A 41 -3.09 4.71 11.26
N GLU A 42 -4.27 5.20 11.62
CA GLU A 42 -5.40 4.36 11.99
C GLU A 42 -6.01 3.70 10.74
N VAL A 43 -6.61 2.52 10.91
CA VAL A 43 -7.26 1.78 9.81
C VAL A 43 -8.34 2.61 9.12
N ASP A 44 -9.13 3.37 9.90
CA ASP A 44 -10.15 4.28 9.40
C ASP A 44 -9.58 5.31 8.42
N ASP A 45 -8.47 5.95 8.79
CA ASP A 45 -7.78 6.94 7.97
C ASP A 45 -7.22 6.32 6.69
N ILE A 46 -6.68 5.11 6.80
CA ILE A 46 -6.16 4.37 5.64
C ILE A 46 -7.28 4.11 4.64
N LEU A 47 -8.43 3.60 5.11
CA LEU A 47 -9.58 3.31 4.26
C LEU A 47 -10.18 4.57 3.64
N ALA A 48 -10.31 5.65 4.41
CA ALA A 48 -10.87 6.92 3.93
C ALA A 48 -9.97 7.62 2.88
N ARG A 49 -8.65 7.37 2.91
CA ARG A 49 -7.66 8.08 2.09
C ARG A 49 -6.89 7.14 1.15
N ALA A 50 -7.41 5.94 0.91
CA ALA A 50 -6.71 4.85 0.23
C ALA A 50 -6.14 5.27 -1.14
N ASP A 51 -6.92 5.98 -1.97
CA ASP A 51 -6.48 6.48 -3.28
C ASP A 51 -5.19 7.34 -3.18
N SER A 52 -5.06 8.14 -2.12
CA SER A 52 -3.89 9.02 -1.89
C SER A 52 -2.70 8.34 -1.19
N LEU A 53 -2.95 7.20 -0.56
CA LEU A 53 -1.98 6.41 0.19
C LEU A 53 -1.46 5.22 -0.63
N THR A 54 -2.12 4.88 -1.74
CA THR A 54 -1.72 3.77 -2.61
C THR A 54 -0.27 3.92 -3.06
N GLY A 55 0.50 2.84 -2.93
CA GLY A 55 1.93 2.79 -3.25
C GLY A 55 2.84 3.38 -2.16
N LYS A 56 2.29 3.97 -1.10
CA LYS A 56 3.08 4.53 0.01
C LYS A 56 3.25 3.50 1.12
N THR A 57 4.39 3.61 1.80
CA THR A 57 4.69 2.86 3.02
C THR A 57 4.38 3.71 4.25
N PHE A 58 3.73 3.12 5.25
CA PHE A 58 3.44 3.74 6.54
C PHE A 58 3.42 2.69 7.65
N THR A 59 3.29 3.14 8.89
CA THR A 59 3.01 2.25 10.04
C THR A 59 1.54 2.35 10.41
N THR A 60 0.94 1.25 10.87
CA THR A 60 -0.40 1.22 11.45
C THR A 60 -0.40 0.36 12.70
N GLU A 61 -1.23 0.72 13.67
CA GLU A 61 -1.48 -0.07 14.88
C GLU A 61 -2.96 -0.37 14.97
N ALA A 62 -3.31 -1.64 15.08
CA ALA A 62 -4.70 -2.07 15.16
C ALA A 62 -4.83 -3.49 15.73
N ILE A 63 -6.03 -3.81 16.23
CA ILE A 63 -6.33 -5.15 16.73
C ILE A 63 -6.46 -6.10 15.55
N CYS A 64 -5.68 -7.18 15.56
CA CYS A 64 -5.85 -8.27 14.60
C CYS A 64 -7.05 -9.15 15.01
N THR A 65 -8.06 -9.25 14.16
CA THR A 65 -9.30 -10.02 14.45
C THR A 65 -9.32 -11.39 13.79
N HIS A 66 -8.51 -11.60 12.76
CA HIS A 66 -8.48 -12.87 12.03
C HIS A 66 -7.12 -13.11 11.41
N ILE A 67 -6.71 -14.38 11.39
CA ILE A 67 -5.60 -14.90 10.60
C ILE A 67 -6.14 -15.97 9.66
N CYS A 68 -5.80 -15.89 8.37
CA CYS A 68 -6.23 -16.91 7.41
C CYS A 68 -5.56 -18.26 7.75
N ALA A 69 -6.38 -19.31 7.84
CA ALA A 69 -5.94 -20.68 8.17
C ALA A 69 -4.94 -21.28 7.15
N HIS A 70 -4.82 -20.70 5.96
CA HIS A 70 -3.90 -21.11 4.90
C HIS A 70 -2.45 -20.66 5.17
N GLY A 71 -1.91 -21.02 6.33
CA GLY A 71 -0.49 -20.81 6.67
C GLY A 71 -0.13 -19.41 7.17
N GLY A 72 -1.11 -18.61 7.60
CA GLY A 72 -0.84 -17.31 8.22
C GLY A 72 -0.32 -16.25 7.26
N GLY A 73 -0.51 -16.40 5.95
CA GLY A 73 -0.10 -15.41 4.96
C GLY A 73 -0.93 -14.12 4.97
N LYS A 74 -2.08 -14.10 5.66
CA LYS A 74 -2.98 -12.95 5.73
C LYS A 74 -3.54 -12.77 7.14
N ILE A 75 -3.61 -11.53 7.60
CA ILE A 75 -4.36 -11.13 8.79
C ILE A 75 -5.33 -10.00 8.45
N PHE A 76 -6.27 -9.74 9.35
CA PHE A 76 -7.26 -8.67 9.22
C PHE A 76 -7.19 -7.77 10.44
N LEU A 77 -7.00 -6.48 10.19
CA LEU A 77 -6.94 -5.46 11.22
C LEU A 77 -8.27 -4.72 11.29
N MET A 78 -8.81 -4.58 12.49
CA MET A 78 -10.04 -3.85 12.76
C MET A 78 -9.74 -2.36 12.98
N GLY A 79 -10.58 -1.50 12.40
CA GLY A 79 -10.58 -0.07 12.70
C GLY A 79 -11.37 0.25 13.95
N SER A 80 -12.06 1.38 13.92
CA SER A 80 -12.89 1.86 15.04
C SER A 80 -14.03 0.89 15.40
N ASP A 81 -14.52 0.12 14.44
CA ASP A 81 -15.52 -0.93 14.63
C ASP A 81 -15.27 -2.11 13.67
N ASP A 82 -16.05 -3.17 13.83
CA ASP A 82 -15.89 -4.40 13.06
C ASP A 82 -16.34 -4.27 11.60
N THR A 83 -17.00 -3.17 11.20
CA THR A 83 -17.36 -2.87 9.81
C THR A 83 -16.19 -2.31 9.02
N LYS A 84 -15.17 -1.80 9.70
CA LYS A 84 -13.96 -1.25 9.11
C LYS A 84 -12.83 -2.25 9.30
N THR A 85 -12.48 -2.94 8.24
CA THR A 85 -11.44 -3.97 8.30
C THR A 85 -10.51 -3.80 7.11
N ILE A 86 -9.20 -3.90 7.35
CA ILE A 86 -8.20 -3.95 6.30
C ILE A 86 -7.44 -5.28 6.33
N ARG A 87 -7.24 -5.86 5.14
CA ARG A 87 -6.41 -7.04 4.96
C ARG A 87 -4.95 -6.64 4.99
N VAL A 88 -4.13 -7.42 5.67
CA VAL A 88 -2.67 -7.35 5.60
C VAL A 88 -2.16 -8.68 5.07
N GLU A 89 -1.34 -8.64 4.04
CA GLU A 89 -0.65 -9.81 3.50
C GLU A 89 0.80 -9.81 3.99
N ALA A 90 1.30 -10.99 4.37
CA ALA A 90 2.67 -11.16 4.78
C ALA A 90 3.58 -10.98 3.55
N GLY A 91 4.30 -9.87 3.49
CA GLY A 91 5.37 -9.70 2.51
C GLY A 91 6.51 -10.67 2.77
N THR A 92 7.46 -10.77 1.83
CA THR A 92 8.56 -11.76 1.88
C THR A 92 9.36 -11.72 3.19
N LYS A 93 9.50 -10.55 3.81
CA LYS A 93 10.23 -10.38 5.07
C LYS A 93 9.48 -10.91 6.29
N ILE A 94 8.15 -10.85 6.27
CA ILE A 94 7.29 -11.39 7.32
C ILE A 94 7.17 -12.90 7.15
N GLY A 95 6.98 -13.38 5.92
CA GLY A 95 6.77 -14.79 5.60
C GLY A 95 5.38 -15.28 6.02
N SER A 96 5.12 -15.32 7.32
CA SER A 96 3.80 -15.63 7.89
C SER A 96 3.59 -14.96 9.25
N PHE A 97 2.33 -14.65 9.54
CA PHE A 97 1.90 -14.21 10.85
C PHE A 97 1.73 -15.40 11.79
N LYS A 98 2.06 -15.21 13.07
CA LYS A 98 1.87 -16.24 14.09
C LYS A 98 0.42 -16.28 14.59
N PRO A 99 -0.10 -17.44 15.02
CA PRO A 99 -1.47 -17.55 15.55
C PRO A 99 -1.76 -16.61 16.73
N GLU A 100 -0.76 -16.34 17.58
CA GLU A 100 -0.81 -15.40 18.71
C GLU A 100 -1.08 -13.94 18.29
N THR A 101 -0.99 -13.60 17.00
CA THR A 101 -1.34 -12.27 16.48
C THR A 101 -2.83 -11.96 16.69
N VAL A 102 -3.71 -12.98 16.62
CA VAL A 102 -5.16 -12.76 16.77
C VAL A 102 -5.50 -12.31 18.19
N ASN A 103 -6.41 -11.33 18.27
CA ASN A 103 -6.87 -10.64 19.48
C ASN A 103 -5.82 -9.75 20.17
N ASN A 104 -4.67 -9.50 19.53
CA ASN A 104 -3.67 -8.58 20.05
C ASN A 104 -3.57 -7.31 19.19
N LEU A 105 -3.11 -6.24 19.82
CA LEU A 105 -2.69 -5.02 19.13
C LEU A 105 -1.39 -5.32 18.38
N VAL A 106 -1.39 -5.07 17.08
CA VAL A 106 -0.19 -5.27 16.26
C VAL A 106 0.22 -3.98 15.58
N ARG A 107 1.53 -3.76 15.50
CA ARG A 107 2.15 -2.68 14.74
C ARG A 107 2.67 -3.25 13.44
N ILE A 108 2.13 -2.79 12.31
CA ILE A 108 2.54 -3.19 10.97
C ILE A 108 3.19 -2.00 10.26
N THR A 109 4.39 -2.18 9.71
CA THR A 109 4.89 -1.31 8.64
C THR A 109 4.71 -2.01 7.32
N GLY A 110 4.12 -1.33 6.34
CA GLY A 110 3.90 -1.93 5.02
C GLY A 110 3.44 -0.93 3.98
N LYS A 111 3.35 -1.40 2.74
CA LYS A 111 2.92 -0.61 1.59
C LYS A 111 1.43 -0.84 1.32
N LEU A 112 0.66 0.22 1.13
CA LEU A 112 -0.72 0.08 0.68
C LEU A 112 -0.75 -0.27 -0.81
N VAL A 113 -1.42 -1.36 -1.16
CA VAL A 113 -1.56 -1.86 -2.52
C VAL A 113 -3.03 -1.82 -2.93
N GLU A 114 -3.28 -1.32 -4.14
CA GLU A 114 -4.58 -1.42 -4.80
C GLU A 114 -4.67 -2.73 -5.58
N GLN A 115 -5.65 -3.55 -5.26
CA GLN A 115 -6.09 -4.69 -6.06
C GLN A 115 -7.33 -4.27 -6.86
N ARG A 116 -7.20 -4.21 -8.18
CA ARG A 116 -8.34 -3.94 -9.07
C ARG A 116 -9.02 -5.22 -9.51
N ILE A 117 -10.35 -5.19 -9.56
CA ILE A 117 -11.17 -6.22 -10.18
C ILE A 117 -11.93 -5.57 -11.34
N ASP A 118 -11.61 -5.99 -12.55
CA ASP A 118 -12.23 -5.55 -13.80
C ASP A 118 -12.81 -6.74 -14.59
N GLU A 119 -13.38 -6.48 -15.76
CA GLU A 119 -13.98 -7.54 -16.57
C GLU A 119 -12.96 -8.61 -17.05
N ALA A 120 -11.71 -8.21 -17.28
CA ALA A 120 -10.67 -9.14 -17.70
C ALA A 120 -10.31 -10.10 -16.56
N TYR A 121 -10.16 -9.57 -15.33
CA TYR A 121 -9.97 -10.38 -14.13
C TYR A 121 -11.14 -11.35 -13.93
N LEU A 122 -12.37 -10.88 -14.05
CA LEU A 122 -13.56 -11.72 -13.84
C LEU A 122 -13.68 -12.81 -14.91
N THR A 123 -13.34 -12.52 -16.17
CA THR A 123 -13.33 -13.50 -17.26
C THR A 123 -12.31 -14.61 -17.00
N GLU A 124 -11.10 -14.25 -16.56
CA GLU A 124 -10.06 -15.21 -16.20
C GLU A 124 -10.50 -16.05 -14.99
N TRP A 125 -11.09 -15.43 -13.97
CA TRP A 125 -11.60 -16.14 -12.80
C TRP A 125 -12.68 -17.17 -13.19
N GLU A 126 -13.62 -16.83 -14.08
CA GLU A 126 -14.60 -17.79 -14.59
C GLU A 126 -13.96 -18.95 -15.34
N ALA A 127 -12.91 -18.69 -16.14
CA ALA A 127 -12.19 -19.73 -16.84
C ALA A 127 -11.52 -20.71 -15.87
N GLN A 128 -10.90 -20.19 -14.80
CA GLN A 128 -10.29 -21.00 -13.74
C GLN A 128 -11.34 -21.83 -12.98
N VAL A 129 -12.49 -21.26 -12.64
CA VAL A 129 -13.57 -21.98 -11.98
C VAL A 129 -14.08 -23.14 -12.85
N LYS A 130 -14.24 -22.91 -14.16
CA LYS A 130 -14.61 -23.97 -15.11
C LYS A 130 -13.55 -25.07 -15.19
N ALA A 131 -12.27 -24.69 -15.22
CA ALA A 131 -11.15 -25.65 -15.24
C ALA A 131 -11.03 -26.45 -13.94
N GLN A 132 -11.17 -25.82 -12.77
CA GLN A 132 -11.17 -26.47 -11.45
C GLN A 132 -12.41 -27.34 -11.22
N THR A 133 -13.54 -27.03 -11.86
CA THR A 133 -14.70 -27.92 -11.82
C THR A 133 -14.48 -29.18 -12.66
N ALA A 134 -13.64 -29.10 -13.71
CA ALA A 134 -13.27 -30.23 -14.54
C ALA A 134 -12.20 -31.13 -13.88
N GLU A 135 -11.27 -30.55 -13.13
CA GLU A 135 -10.19 -31.23 -12.41
C GLU A 135 -10.50 -31.27 -10.91
N LYS A 136 -10.95 -32.42 -10.35
CA LYS A 136 -11.37 -32.55 -8.94
C LYS A 136 -10.22 -32.42 -7.92
N HIS A 137 -9.55 -31.28 -7.84
CA HIS A 137 -8.60 -30.94 -6.79
C HIS A 137 -8.83 -29.53 -6.25
N GLY A 138 -9.04 -29.46 -4.94
CA GLY A 138 -9.37 -28.24 -4.20
C GLY A 138 -8.17 -27.34 -3.91
N THR A 139 -8.36 -26.06 -4.20
CA THR A 139 -8.13 -24.92 -3.31
C THR A 139 -8.69 -23.73 -4.09
N THR A 140 -10.00 -23.58 -4.02
CA THR A 140 -10.69 -22.47 -4.65
C THR A 140 -10.17 -21.18 -4.05
N GLU A 141 -9.95 -20.18 -4.90
CA GLU A 141 -9.70 -18.77 -4.53
C GLU A 141 -10.97 -18.12 -3.92
N GLN A 142 -11.74 -18.92 -3.19
CA GLN A 142 -12.77 -18.52 -2.25
C GLN A 142 -12.06 -17.87 -1.06
N GLY A 143 -11.65 -16.61 -1.23
CA GLY A 143 -11.24 -15.77 -0.11
C GLY A 143 -12.21 -15.96 1.07
N CYS A 144 -11.69 -16.02 2.29
CA CYS A 144 -12.48 -16.36 3.48
C CYS A 144 -13.55 -15.30 3.77
N ALA A 145 -14.47 -15.60 4.69
CA ALA A 145 -15.54 -14.67 5.08
C ALA A 145 -14.99 -13.29 5.52
N SER A 146 -13.84 -13.24 6.20
CA SER A 146 -13.18 -11.97 6.57
C SER A 146 -12.71 -11.17 5.36
N GLU A 147 -12.23 -11.84 4.31
CA GLU A 147 -11.85 -11.19 3.05
C GLU A 147 -13.06 -10.62 2.32
N GLN A 148 -14.15 -11.39 2.26
CA GLN A 148 -15.42 -10.94 1.67
C GLN A 148 -16.00 -9.74 2.43
N LYS A 149 -15.94 -9.76 3.77
CA LYS A 149 -16.34 -8.64 4.64
C LYS A 149 -15.50 -7.40 4.35
N ALA A 150 -14.17 -7.53 4.32
CA ALA A 150 -13.27 -6.40 4.04
C ALA A 150 -13.51 -5.78 2.65
N ARG A 151 -14.01 -6.56 1.69
CA ARG A 151 -14.39 -6.10 0.34
C ARG A 151 -15.83 -5.61 0.22
N GLY A 152 -16.61 -5.65 1.30
CA GLY A 152 -18.04 -5.32 1.30
C GLY A 152 -18.81 -6.14 0.26
N GLU A 153 -18.49 -7.43 0.13
CA GLU A 153 -19.18 -8.32 -0.80
C GLU A 153 -20.57 -8.69 -0.26
N ALA A 154 -21.54 -8.76 -1.17
CA ALA A 154 -22.84 -9.34 -0.84
C ALA A 154 -22.70 -10.86 -0.65
N PRO A 155 -23.48 -11.49 0.25
CA PRO A 155 -23.54 -12.93 0.35
C PRO A 155 -23.84 -13.57 -1.01
N ALA A 156 -23.15 -14.65 -1.33
CA ALA A 156 -23.33 -15.41 -2.55
C ALA A 156 -23.26 -16.91 -2.22
N ASN A 157 -24.12 -17.70 -2.87
CA ASN A 157 -24.22 -19.15 -2.65
C ASN A 157 -23.35 -19.95 -3.63
N SER A 158 -22.82 -19.30 -4.68
CA SER A 158 -21.88 -19.90 -5.62
C SER A 158 -20.81 -18.91 -6.09
N ILE A 159 -19.78 -19.41 -6.77
CA ILE A 159 -18.73 -18.54 -7.33
C ILE A 159 -19.25 -17.75 -8.52
N GLU A 160 -20.12 -18.34 -9.34
CA GLU A 160 -20.78 -17.68 -10.45
C GLU A 160 -21.63 -16.50 -9.97
N GLU A 161 -22.40 -16.69 -8.88
CA GLU A 161 -23.18 -15.61 -8.25
C GLU A 161 -22.26 -14.50 -7.71
N ARG A 162 -21.15 -14.88 -7.07
CA ARG A 162 -20.15 -13.93 -6.57
C ARG A 162 -19.52 -13.10 -7.69
N ILE A 163 -19.16 -13.73 -8.81
CA ILE A 163 -18.63 -13.06 -10.01
C ILE A 163 -19.68 -12.13 -10.63
N ALA A 164 -20.94 -12.57 -10.74
CA ALA A 164 -22.04 -11.75 -11.22
C ALA A 164 -22.26 -10.51 -10.33
N ASN A 165 -22.19 -10.67 -9.01
CA ASN A 165 -22.26 -9.55 -8.05
C ASN A 165 -21.13 -8.53 -8.28
N PHE A 166 -19.90 -8.99 -8.56
CA PHE A 166 -18.81 -8.09 -8.93
C PHE A 166 -19.07 -7.36 -10.25
N ARG A 167 -19.53 -8.06 -11.30
CA ARG A 167 -19.88 -7.41 -12.57
C ARG A 167 -20.95 -6.34 -12.40
N GLN A 168 -21.99 -6.61 -11.61
CA GLN A 168 -23.04 -5.62 -11.33
C GLN A 168 -22.45 -4.39 -10.62
N ARG A 169 -21.62 -4.57 -9.59
CA ARG A 169 -20.95 -3.47 -8.91
C ARG A 169 -20.03 -2.67 -9.84
N ILE A 170 -19.34 -3.33 -10.78
CA ILE A 170 -18.52 -2.66 -11.80
C ILE A 170 -19.41 -1.83 -12.73
N ALA A 171 -20.53 -2.37 -13.22
CA ALA A 171 -21.46 -1.65 -14.08
C ALA A 171 -22.05 -0.42 -13.37
N ASP A 172 -22.44 -0.57 -12.10
CA ASP A 172 -22.95 0.53 -11.27
C ASP A 172 -21.89 1.62 -11.08
N ARG A 173 -20.64 1.24 -10.81
CA ARG A 173 -19.53 2.20 -10.66
C ARG A 173 -19.17 2.87 -11.99
N GLN A 174 -19.23 2.14 -13.10
CA GLN A 174 -19.05 2.73 -14.42
C GLN A 174 -20.12 3.79 -14.70
N ALA A 175 -21.39 3.51 -14.37
CA ALA A 175 -22.47 4.45 -14.57
C ALA A 175 -22.36 5.71 -13.67
N LYS A 176 -21.87 5.55 -12.43
CA LYS A 176 -21.79 6.64 -11.44
C LYS A 176 -20.49 7.46 -11.50
N GLU A 177 -19.37 6.79 -11.76
CA GLU A 177 -18.02 7.34 -11.62
C GLU A 177 -17.20 7.26 -12.92
N GLY A 178 -17.69 6.58 -13.96
CA GLY A 178 -16.94 6.35 -15.20
C GLY A 178 -15.76 5.38 -15.04
N LYS A 179 -15.71 4.61 -13.95
CA LYS A 179 -14.68 3.61 -13.66
C LYS A 179 -15.22 2.19 -13.89
N ASN A 180 -14.63 1.45 -14.81
CA ASN A 180 -15.03 0.10 -15.21
C ASN A 180 -14.31 -1.00 -14.40
N TYR A 181 -13.99 -0.72 -13.14
CA TYR A 181 -13.32 -1.64 -12.22
C TYR A 181 -13.67 -1.30 -10.79
N LEU A 182 -13.52 -2.25 -9.87
CA LEU A 182 -13.57 -2.02 -8.43
C LEU A 182 -12.16 -1.97 -7.86
N SER A 183 -11.97 -1.13 -6.85
CA SER A 183 -10.69 -0.97 -6.14
C SER A 183 -10.83 -1.56 -4.74
N PHE A 184 -9.94 -2.49 -4.40
CA PHE A 184 -9.79 -3.01 -3.04
C PHE A 184 -8.38 -2.72 -2.56
N TYR A 185 -8.24 -2.46 -1.27
CA TYR A 185 -6.96 -2.05 -0.70
C TYR A 185 -6.52 -3.01 0.37
N TYR A 186 -5.23 -3.31 0.38
CA TYR A 186 -4.61 -4.14 1.40
C TYR A 186 -3.19 -3.63 1.69
N ILE A 187 -2.66 -3.99 2.85
CA ILE A 187 -1.29 -3.67 3.22
C ILE A 187 -0.42 -4.88 2.87
N GLU A 188 0.59 -4.69 2.04
CA GLU A 188 1.69 -5.64 1.89
C GLU A 188 2.70 -5.35 3.02
N GLY A 189 2.75 -6.23 4.02
CA GLY A 189 3.52 -6.02 5.24
C GLY A 189 5.02 -6.24 5.05
N ASP A 190 5.82 -5.27 5.46
CA ASP A 190 7.29 -5.33 5.48
C ASP A 190 7.82 -5.79 6.85
N THR A 191 7.23 -5.29 7.94
CA THR A 191 7.55 -5.68 9.32
C THR A 191 6.28 -5.77 10.15
N TYR A 192 6.31 -6.60 11.20
CA TYR A 192 5.27 -6.64 12.20
C TYR A 192 5.81 -6.95 13.60
N GLU A 193 5.11 -6.46 14.61
CA GLU A 193 5.27 -6.87 16.00
C GLU A 193 3.93 -6.84 16.72
N ILE A 194 3.82 -7.66 17.77
CA ILE A 194 2.71 -7.60 18.73
C ILE A 194 3.11 -6.57 19.78
N VAL A 195 2.25 -5.58 20.00
CA VAL A 195 2.46 -4.52 20.98
C VAL A 195 2.01 -5.06 22.35
N GLU A 196 2.94 -5.11 23.30
CA GLU A 196 2.69 -5.50 24.70
C GLU A 196 2.01 -4.39 25.51
#